data_AF-A0A1Q7VNC3-F1
#
_entry.id   AF-A0A1Q7VNC3-F1
#
_cell.length_a   1.000
_cell.length_b   1.000
_cell.length_c   1.000
_cell.angle_alpha   90.00
_cell.angle_beta   90.00
_cell.angle_gamma   90.00
#
_symmetry.space_group_name_H-M   'P 1'
#
loop_
_entity.id
_entity.type
_entity.pdbx_description
1 polymer ?
#
loop_
_entity_poly.entity_id
_entity_poly.type
_entity_poly.pdbx_seq_one_letter_code
_entity_poly.pdbx_strand_id
1 'polypeptide(L)'
;MAKVMVAYQVLLDHPIGVNESGPTITVLPREAAAYYAERHSGQTLVAVASGERISERKALEAMLLPSGNNMARILARWDAGSISSFLRRGPDLLRLAQAAMAIPTFAKVVSETSARVPVAGVVHNHNRLLGRDGVVGIKTGWTGAAGGCMMFAARVNSAKSHTSRMVYGVVLGQPGPPPAGRSFDVALRLINGARSALR
;
A
#
# COMPACT_ATOMS: atom_id res chain seq x y z
N MET A 1 -6.36 4.75 1.31
CA MET A 1 -6.64 3.31 1.33
C MET A 1 -6.90 2.72 -0.06
N ALA A 2 -7.37 3.52 -1.03
CA ALA A 2 -7.58 3.08 -2.42
C ALA A 2 -6.45 2.24 -3.05
N LYS A 3 -5.17 2.51 -2.73
CA LYS A 3 -4.03 1.74 -3.27
C LYS A 3 -3.99 0.27 -2.82
N VAL A 4 -4.53 -0.04 -1.65
CA VAL A 4 -4.68 -1.45 -1.21
C VAL A 4 -5.68 -2.14 -2.11
N MET A 5 -6.75 -1.46 -2.49
CA MET A 5 -7.74 -1.99 -3.42
C MET A 5 -7.15 -2.19 -4.82
N VAL A 6 -6.36 -1.22 -5.32
CA VAL A 6 -5.64 -1.35 -6.59
C VAL A 6 -4.76 -2.59 -6.60
N ALA A 7 -3.91 -2.74 -5.58
CA ALA A 7 -3.03 -3.90 -5.49
C ALA A 7 -3.80 -5.22 -5.36
N TYR A 8 -4.87 -5.23 -4.55
CA TYR A 8 -5.69 -6.42 -4.36
C TYR A 8 -6.32 -6.89 -5.68
N GLN A 9 -6.96 -5.99 -6.41
CA GLN A 9 -7.61 -6.33 -7.68
C GLN A 9 -6.59 -6.75 -8.74
N VAL A 10 -5.48 -6.01 -8.87
CA VAL A 10 -4.39 -6.37 -9.78
C VAL A 10 -3.90 -7.79 -9.51
N LEU A 11 -3.68 -8.15 -8.25
CA LEU A 11 -3.18 -9.49 -7.90
C LEU A 11 -4.25 -10.60 -7.97
N LEU A 12 -5.54 -10.25 -8.06
CA LEU A 12 -6.60 -11.21 -8.39
C LEU A 12 -6.64 -11.47 -9.90
N ASP A 13 -6.56 -10.41 -10.70
CA ASP A 13 -6.68 -10.48 -12.16
C ASP A 13 -5.35 -10.97 -12.80
N HIS A 14 -4.22 -10.69 -12.14
CA HIS A 14 -2.85 -11.04 -12.54
C HIS A 14 -2.07 -11.65 -11.36
N PRO A 15 -2.33 -12.92 -11.00
CA PRO A 15 -1.65 -13.54 -9.87
C PRO A 15 -0.16 -13.76 -10.15
N ILE A 16 0.69 -13.36 -9.21
CA ILE A 16 2.14 -13.61 -9.24
C ILE A 16 2.61 -14.22 -7.93
N GLY A 17 3.60 -15.11 -8.00
CA GLY A 17 4.25 -15.71 -6.84
C GLY A 17 5.15 -14.73 -6.06
N VAL A 18 5.49 -15.10 -4.81
CA VAL A 18 6.19 -14.20 -3.87
C VAL A 18 7.51 -13.66 -4.43
N ASN A 19 8.24 -14.46 -5.20
CA ASN A 19 9.53 -14.09 -5.78
C ASN A 19 9.45 -13.84 -7.29
N GLU A 20 8.24 -13.87 -7.86
CA GLU A 20 8.05 -13.65 -9.29
C GLU A 20 8.00 -12.15 -9.59
N SER A 21 8.57 -11.77 -10.74
CA SER A 21 8.50 -10.39 -11.19
C SER A 21 7.11 -10.04 -11.76
N GLY A 22 6.42 -11.03 -12.30
CA GLY A 22 5.18 -10.84 -13.03
C GLY A 22 5.37 -10.29 -14.45
N PRO A 23 4.27 -10.02 -15.16
CA PRO A 23 4.25 -9.37 -16.46
C PRO A 23 4.97 -8.01 -16.42
N THR A 24 5.40 -7.57 -17.60
CA THR A 24 5.99 -6.23 -17.77
C THR A 24 4.93 -5.23 -18.17
N ILE A 25 4.91 -4.11 -17.45
CA ILE A 25 4.08 -2.94 -17.71
C ILE A 25 4.93 -1.90 -18.44
N THR A 26 4.40 -1.36 -19.54
CA THR A 26 5.04 -0.24 -20.26
C THR A 26 4.41 1.08 -19.84
N VAL A 27 5.24 2.01 -19.39
CA VAL A 27 4.85 3.39 -19.07
C VAL A 27 4.63 4.14 -20.37
N LEU A 28 3.44 4.72 -20.53
CA LEU A 28 3.05 5.45 -21.72
C LEU A 28 3.59 6.89 -21.70
N PRO A 29 3.83 7.52 -22.86
CA PRO A 29 4.31 8.90 -22.94
C PRO A 29 3.48 9.89 -22.11
N ARG A 30 2.14 9.75 -22.14
CA ARG A 30 1.22 10.58 -21.33
C ARG A 30 1.39 10.41 -19.83
N GLU A 31 1.80 9.23 -19.37
CA GLU A 31 1.98 8.92 -17.94
C GLU A 31 3.31 9.52 -17.43
N ALA A 32 4.36 9.45 -18.27
CA ALA A 32 5.62 10.11 -18.01
C ALA A 32 5.50 11.65 -18.04
N ALA A 33 4.77 12.21 -19.00
CA ALA A 33 4.50 13.65 -19.06
C ALA A 33 3.72 14.14 -17.84
N ALA A 34 2.72 13.37 -17.40
CA ALA A 34 1.91 13.70 -16.22
C ALA A 34 2.74 13.76 -14.93
N TYR A 35 3.77 12.92 -14.78
CA TYR A 35 4.69 13.01 -13.63
C TYR A 35 5.32 14.40 -13.50
N TYR A 36 5.83 14.95 -14.59
CA TYR A 36 6.46 16.29 -14.57
C TYR A 36 5.45 17.41 -14.33
N ALA A 37 4.25 17.30 -14.91
CA ALA A 37 3.19 18.27 -14.70
C ALA A 37 2.68 18.28 -13.24
N GLU A 38 2.59 17.10 -12.62
CA GLU A 38 2.00 16.94 -11.29
C GLU A 38 3.01 17.10 -10.14
N ARG A 39 4.32 17.06 -10.37
CA ARG A 39 5.32 17.07 -9.28
C ARG A 39 5.25 18.31 -8.37
N HIS A 40 4.68 19.40 -8.87
CA HIS A 40 4.50 20.64 -8.11
C HIS A 40 3.18 20.67 -7.29
N SER A 41 2.30 19.68 -7.44
CA SER A 41 0.96 19.65 -6.84
C SER A 41 0.91 19.10 -5.40
N GLY A 42 2.07 18.85 -4.77
CA GLY A 42 2.14 18.28 -3.41
C GLY A 42 1.71 16.80 -3.33
N GLN A 43 1.48 16.13 -4.46
CA GLN A 43 1.19 14.70 -4.52
C GLN A 43 2.44 13.86 -4.34
N THR A 44 2.27 12.66 -3.77
CA THR A 44 3.35 11.67 -3.75
C THR A 44 3.40 10.93 -5.08
N LEU A 45 4.49 11.13 -5.83
CA LEU A 45 4.72 10.57 -7.15
C LEU A 45 6.05 9.80 -7.18
N VAL A 46 6.12 8.79 -8.05
CA VAL A 46 7.34 8.03 -8.32
C VAL A 46 7.86 8.41 -9.70
N ALA A 47 9.15 8.72 -9.83
CA ALA A 47 9.72 9.08 -11.13
C ALA A 47 9.59 7.91 -12.13
N VAL A 48 9.13 8.23 -13.34
CA VAL A 48 8.96 7.27 -14.44
C VAL A 48 9.35 7.91 -15.76
N ALA A 49 9.75 7.09 -16.73
CA ALA A 49 10.12 7.56 -18.08
C ALA A 49 9.19 6.98 -19.16
N SER A 50 9.04 7.70 -20.28
CA SER A 50 8.27 7.21 -21.42
C SER A 50 8.92 5.94 -22.00
N GLY A 51 8.15 4.88 -22.21
CA GLY A 51 8.65 3.60 -22.69
C GLY A 51 9.36 2.77 -21.61
N GLU A 52 9.44 3.25 -20.37
CA GLU A 52 9.96 2.47 -19.26
C GLU A 52 9.21 1.14 -19.12
N ARG A 53 9.98 0.07 -18.96
CA ARG A 53 9.49 -1.27 -18.71
C ARG A 53 9.65 -1.59 -17.23
N ILE A 54 8.54 -1.68 -16.51
CA ILE A 54 8.51 -1.99 -15.08
C ILE A 54 7.76 -3.31 -14.88
N SER A 55 8.32 -4.24 -14.09
CA SER A 55 7.58 -5.47 -13.78
C SER A 55 6.40 -5.17 -12.85
N GLU A 56 5.37 -6.02 -12.88
CA GLU A 56 4.20 -5.89 -12.01
C GLU A 56 4.59 -5.77 -10.54
N ARG A 57 5.51 -6.62 -10.05
CA ARG A 57 6.04 -6.53 -8.69
C ARG A 57 6.65 -5.16 -8.40
N LYS A 58 7.45 -4.62 -9.33
CA LYS A 58 8.12 -3.31 -9.15
C LYS A 58 7.11 -2.16 -9.18
N ALA A 59 6.06 -2.28 -9.97
CA ALA A 59 4.95 -1.33 -9.98
C ALA A 59 4.16 -1.38 -8.66
N LEU A 60 3.90 -2.57 -8.11
CA LEU A 60 3.29 -2.73 -6.79
C LEU A 60 4.17 -2.11 -5.69
N GLU A 61 5.48 -2.35 -5.71
CA GLU A 61 6.44 -1.74 -4.78
C GLU A 61 6.45 -0.21 -4.89
N ALA A 62 6.54 0.32 -6.12
CA ALA A 62 6.48 1.76 -6.41
C ALA A 62 5.15 2.40 -5.95
N MET A 63 4.05 1.65 -5.96
CA MET A 63 2.76 2.14 -5.45
C MET A 63 2.67 2.06 -3.92
N LEU A 64 3.08 0.95 -3.32
CA LEU A 64 2.75 0.61 -1.94
C LEU A 64 3.77 1.15 -0.93
N LEU A 65 5.06 1.17 -1.27
CA LEU A 65 6.11 1.65 -0.36
C LEU A 65 6.08 3.19 -0.25
N PRO A 66 6.40 3.95 -1.32
CA PRO A 66 6.42 5.40 -1.25
C PRO A 66 5.02 6.00 -1.42
N SER A 67 3.97 5.19 -1.59
CA SER A 67 2.60 5.70 -1.80
C SER A 67 2.36 6.43 -3.14
N GLY A 68 3.06 6.05 -4.22
CA GLY A 68 2.99 6.71 -5.53
C GLY A 68 1.59 6.75 -6.16
N ASN A 69 1.03 7.95 -6.32
CA ASN A 69 -0.29 8.17 -6.95
C ASN A 69 -0.28 7.83 -8.44
N ASN A 70 0.75 8.26 -9.16
CA ASN A 70 0.89 7.96 -10.59
C ASN A 70 0.97 6.46 -10.84
N MET A 71 1.67 5.71 -9.98
CA MET A 71 1.76 4.25 -10.15
C MET A 71 0.42 3.55 -9.94
N ALA A 72 -0.42 4.03 -9.02
CA ALA A 72 -1.78 3.52 -8.87
C ALA A 72 -2.63 3.73 -10.13
N ARG A 73 -2.45 4.86 -10.83
CA ARG A 73 -3.12 5.13 -12.10
C ARG A 73 -2.60 4.25 -13.23
N ILE A 74 -1.28 4.05 -13.31
CA ILE A 74 -0.64 3.17 -14.29
C ILE A 74 -1.13 1.73 -14.11
N LEU A 75 -1.13 1.21 -12.89
CA LEU A 75 -1.62 -0.15 -12.57
C LEU A 75 -3.11 -0.31 -12.89
N ALA A 76 -3.96 0.62 -12.45
CA ALA A 76 -5.40 0.54 -12.72
C ALA A 76 -5.74 0.58 -14.22
N ARG A 77 -4.99 1.36 -15.01
CA ARG A 77 -5.12 1.35 -16.48
C ARG A 77 -4.63 0.04 -17.08
N TRP A 78 -3.47 -0.44 -16.65
CA TRP A 78 -2.88 -1.67 -17.18
C TRP A 78 -3.80 -2.88 -16.95
N ASP A 79 -4.40 -2.97 -15.76
CA ASP A 79 -5.36 -4.01 -15.35
C ASP A 79 -6.71 -3.90 -16.08
N ALA A 80 -7.39 -2.74 -15.94
CA ALA A 80 -8.80 -2.61 -16.31
C ALA A 80 -9.04 -1.81 -17.60
N GLY A 81 -7.99 -1.44 -18.32
CA GLY A 81 -8.03 -0.56 -19.51
C GLY A 81 -8.32 0.92 -19.21
N SER A 82 -9.05 1.24 -18.13
CA SER A 82 -9.34 2.62 -17.67
C SER A 82 -9.57 2.71 -16.16
N ILE A 83 -9.27 3.88 -15.58
CA ILE A 83 -9.50 4.17 -14.15
C ILE A 83 -11.00 4.10 -13.81
N SER A 84 -11.88 4.58 -14.70
CA SER A 84 -13.33 4.57 -14.47
C SER A 84 -13.92 3.15 -14.41
N SER A 85 -13.32 2.19 -15.13
CA SER A 85 -13.69 0.78 -15.01
C SER A 85 -13.28 0.19 -13.66
N PHE A 86 -12.12 0.61 -13.15
CA PHE A 86 -11.59 0.18 -11.87
C PHE A 86 -12.46 0.60 -10.67
N LEU A 87 -12.98 1.83 -10.68
CA LEU A 87 -13.70 2.45 -9.54
C LEU A 87 -15.09 1.87 -9.24
N ARG A 88 -15.65 1.01 -10.11
CA ARG A 88 -16.97 0.39 -9.90
C ARG A 88 -16.96 -0.84 -8.99
N ARG A 89 -15.78 -1.32 -8.63
CA ARG A 89 -15.57 -2.43 -7.69
C ARG A 89 -15.30 -1.77 -6.32
N GLY A 90 -15.79 -2.29 -5.19
CA GLY A 90 -15.53 -1.63 -3.90
C GLY A 90 -15.99 -2.41 -2.68
N PRO A 91 -15.11 -3.19 -2.02
CA PRO A 91 -15.45 -3.91 -0.79
C PRO A 91 -15.31 -3.04 0.47
N ASP A 92 -15.88 -3.53 1.58
CA ASP A 92 -15.60 -3.08 2.95
C ASP A 92 -14.08 -3.07 3.22
N LEU A 93 -13.57 -1.95 3.77
CA LEU A 93 -12.13 -1.71 3.95
C LEU A 93 -11.45 -2.71 4.89
N LEU A 94 -12.15 -3.26 5.89
CA LEU A 94 -11.55 -4.24 6.80
C LEU A 94 -11.47 -5.62 6.14
N ARG A 95 -12.53 -6.02 5.43
CA ARG A 95 -12.53 -7.27 4.64
C ARG A 95 -11.47 -7.21 3.54
N LEU A 96 -11.31 -6.04 2.92
CA LEU A 96 -10.23 -5.80 1.95
C LEU A 96 -8.84 -5.98 2.57
N ALA A 97 -8.60 -5.48 3.79
CA ALA A 97 -7.32 -5.63 4.47
C ALA A 97 -6.95 -7.10 4.68
N GLN A 98 -7.93 -7.89 5.15
CA GLN A 98 -7.75 -9.32 5.37
C GLN A 98 -7.55 -10.08 4.06
N ALA A 99 -8.40 -9.81 3.06
CA ALA A 99 -8.33 -10.46 1.75
C ALA A 99 -7.01 -10.14 1.03
N ALA A 100 -6.55 -8.89 1.07
CA ALA A 100 -5.28 -8.50 0.46
C ALA A 100 -4.09 -9.18 1.16
N MET A 101 -4.08 -9.23 2.50
CA MET A 101 -3.01 -9.91 3.24
C MET A 101 -3.03 -11.43 3.12
N ALA A 102 -4.12 -12.03 2.63
CA ALA A 102 -4.16 -13.44 2.28
C ALA A 102 -3.38 -13.74 0.97
N ILE A 103 -3.12 -12.73 0.14
CA ILE A 103 -2.27 -12.86 -1.05
C ILE A 103 -0.80 -12.77 -0.63
N PRO A 104 0.00 -13.84 -0.78
CA PRO A 104 1.37 -13.88 -0.27
C PRO A 104 2.27 -12.78 -0.83
N THR A 105 2.14 -12.46 -2.11
CA THR A 105 2.93 -11.43 -2.79
C THR A 105 2.58 -10.04 -2.29
N PHE A 106 1.29 -9.75 -2.06
CA PHE A 106 0.86 -8.50 -1.43
C PHE A 106 1.48 -8.36 -0.03
N ALA A 107 1.32 -9.39 0.81
CA ALA A 107 1.86 -9.42 2.17
C ALA A 107 3.38 -9.23 2.18
N LYS A 108 4.09 -9.81 1.20
CA LYS A 108 5.53 -9.62 1.03
C LYS A 108 5.86 -8.15 0.71
N VAL A 109 5.25 -7.58 -0.33
CA VAL A 109 5.55 -6.19 -0.77
C VAL A 109 5.30 -5.19 0.35
N VAL A 110 4.16 -5.27 1.07
CA VAL A 110 3.87 -4.30 2.15
C VAL A 110 4.77 -4.44 3.38
N SER A 111 5.47 -5.57 3.49
CA SER A 111 6.46 -5.85 4.55
C SER A 111 7.88 -5.38 4.23
N GLU A 112 8.13 -4.90 3.00
CA GLU A 112 9.44 -4.40 2.58
C GLU A 112 9.68 -2.98 3.12
N THR A 113 10.88 -2.73 3.63
CA THR A 113 11.30 -1.41 4.12
C THR A 113 11.70 -0.46 2.99
N SER A 114 12.25 -1.01 1.91
CA SER A 114 12.60 -0.31 0.68
C SER A 114 12.65 -1.26 -0.51
N ALA A 115 12.62 -0.69 -1.71
CA ALA A 115 12.83 -1.43 -2.95
C ALA A 115 13.55 -0.56 -4.00
N ARG A 116 14.30 -1.17 -4.91
CA ARG A 116 14.85 -0.49 -6.09
C ARG A 116 13.87 -0.60 -7.26
N VAL A 117 13.47 0.54 -7.81
CA VAL A 117 12.59 0.73 -8.97
C VAL A 117 13.45 1.33 -10.11
N PRO A 118 13.24 0.96 -11.39
CA PRO A 118 14.19 1.27 -12.46
C PRO A 118 14.54 2.76 -12.60
N VAL A 119 13.55 3.62 -12.89
CA VAL A 119 13.80 5.07 -13.05
C VAL A 119 13.84 5.79 -11.70
N ALA A 120 13.01 5.40 -10.74
CA ALA A 120 12.91 6.07 -9.45
C ALA A 120 14.04 5.77 -8.47
N GLY A 121 14.89 4.79 -8.74
CA GLY A 121 15.93 4.37 -7.81
C GLY A 121 15.34 3.70 -6.56
N VAL A 122 15.93 3.95 -5.39
CA VAL A 122 15.45 3.36 -4.14
C VAL A 122 14.24 4.13 -3.61
N VAL A 123 13.13 3.42 -3.40
CA VAL A 123 11.93 3.94 -2.75
C VAL A 123 11.79 3.32 -1.37
N HIS A 124 11.22 4.08 -0.43
CA HIS A 124 11.10 3.68 0.98
C HIS A 124 9.64 3.55 1.41
N ASN A 125 9.39 2.63 2.34
CA ASN A 125 8.06 2.45 2.91
C ASN A 125 7.69 3.60 3.85
N HIS A 126 6.55 4.25 3.60
CA HIS A 126 6.06 5.33 4.46
C HIS A 126 5.48 4.85 5.81
N ASN A 127 5.27 3.54 5.98
CA ASN A 127 4.78 2.98 7.25
C ASN A 127 5.88 2.98 8.32
N ARG A 128 5.90 4.02 9.16
CA ARG A 128 6.86 4.17 10.25
C ARG A 128 6.73 3.14 11.38
N LEU A 129 5.62 2.39 11.42
CA LEU A 129 5.44 1.30 12.38
C LEU A 129 5.92 -0.05 11.85
N LEU A 130 6.29 -0.16 10.58
CA LEU A 130 6.71 -1.44 10.02
C LEU A 130 7.88 -2.05 10.82
N GLY A 131 7.73 -3.32 11.23
CA GLY A 131 8.71 -4.03 12.05
C GLY A 131 8.68 -3.66 13.54
N ARG A 132 7.84 -2.71 13.96
CA ARG A 132 7.66 -2.29 15.37
C ARG A 132 6.33 -2.81 15.88
N ASP A 133 6.29 -3.19 17.16
CA ASP A 133 5.04 -3.63 17.79
C ASP A 133 4.30 -4.72 16.98
N GLY A 134 5.05 -5.65 16.39
CA GLY A 134 4.48 -6.74 15.59
C GLY A 134 3.82 -6.31 14.29
N VAL A 135 3.87 -5.03 13.91
CA VAL A 135 3.29 -4.52 12.66
C VAL A 135 4.07 -5.04 11.46
N VAL A 136 3.35 -5.67 10.52
CA VAL A 136 3.90 -6.28 9.31
C VAL A 136 3.40 -5.62 8.02
N GLY A 137 2.59 -4.57 8.12
CA GLY A 137 1.94 -3.87 7.01
C GLY A 137 0.93 -2.83 7.52
N ILE A 138 -0.01 -2.30 6.74
CA ILE A 138 -0.30 -2.57 5.33
C ILE A 138 -0.04 -1.30 4.52
N LYS A 139 -0.68 -0.19 4.87
CA LYS A 139 -0.54 1.05 4.11
C LYS A 139 -0.99 2.27 4.90
N THR A 140 -0.27 3.36 4.71
CA THR A 140 -0.62 4.72 5.19
C THR A 140 -1.31 5.53 4.09
N GLY A 141 -2.05 6.57 4.46
CA GLY A 141 -2.59 7.55 3.52
C GLY A 141 -2.87 8.88 4.18
N TRP A 142 -2.81 9.96 3.41
CA TRP A 142 -3.12 11.29 3.89
C TRP A 142 -3.59 12.19 2.74
N THR A 143 -4.59 13.02 3.01
CA THR A 143 -4.92 14.22 2.21
C THR A 143 -5.40 15.31 3.15
N GLY A 144 -5.43 16.57 2.69
CA GLY A 144 -5.98 17.67 3.49
C GLY A 144 -7.44 17.42 3.92
N ALA A 145 -8.26 16.88 3.02
CA ALA A 145 -9.68 16.59 3.29
C ALA A 145 -9.91 15.31 4.12
N ALA A 146 -9.11 14.27 3.91
CA ALA A 146 -9.31 12.97 4.57
C ALA A 146 -8.54 12.84 5.90
N GLY A 147 -7.62 13.76 6.20
CA GLY A 147 -6.67 13.62 7.29
C GLY A 147 -5.76 12.40 7.10
N GLY A 148 -5.12 11.98 8.19
CA GLY A 148 -4.26 10.82 8.28
C GLY A 148 -5.03 9.52 8.46
N CYS A 149 -4.75 8.54 7.59
CA CYS A 149 -5.35 7.23 7.58
C CYS A 149 -4.27 6.14 7.63
N MET A 150 -4.56 5.03 8.28
CA MET A 150 -3.70 3.86 8.34
C MET A 150 -4.52 2.58 8.31
N MET A 151 -4.13 1.65 7.45
CA MET A 151 -4.53 0.26 7.53
C MET A 151 -3.32 -0.55 7.96
N PHE A 152 -3.48 -1.39 8.98
CA PHE A 152 -2.39 -2.17 9.56
C PHE A 152 -2.75 -3.64 9.71
N ALA A 153 -1.71 -4.47 9.66
CA ALA A 153 -1.72 -5.84 10.10
C ALA A 153 -0.61 -5.99 11.14
N ALA A 154 -0.92 -6.58 12.29
CA ALA A 154 0.03 -6.77 13.37
C ALA A 154 -0.07 -8.19 13.93
N ARG A 155 1.07 -8.85 14.12
CA ARG A 155 1.16 -10.08 14.90
C ARG A 155 1.12 -9.71 16.39
N VAL A 156 0.12 -10.24 17.07
CA VAL A 156 -0.10 -10.03 18.49
C VAL A 156 0.04 -11.36 19.21
N ASN A 157 0.96 -11.43 20.17
CA ASN A 157 1.20 -12.61 20.97
C ASN A 157 0.29 -12.60 22.21
N SER A 158 -0.34 -13.73 22.50
CA SER A 158 -1.09 -13.95 23.73
C SER A 158 -0.14 -14.41 24.84
N ALA A 159 -0.16 -13.70 25.96
CA ALA A 159 0.69 -14.01 27.12
C ALA A 159 0.30 -15.34 27.81
N LYS A 160 -0.95 -15.80 27.70
CA LYS A 160 -1.41 -17.06 28.32
C LYS A 160 -1.24 -18.28 27.41
N SER A 161 -1.54 -18.14 26.11
CA SER A 161 -1.64 -19.30 25.21
C SER A 161 -0.37 -19.56 24.41
N HIS A 162 0.66 -18.70 24.49
CA HIS A 162 1.84 -18.72 23.61
C HIS A 162 1.49 -18.71 22.10
N THR A 163 0.24 -18.38 21.75
CA THR A 163 -0.19 -18.27 20.36
C THR A 163 -0.04 -16.85 19.85
N SER A 164 0.30 -16.72 18.57
CA SER A 164 0.30 -15.45 17.85
C SER A 164 -0.95 -15.36 16.99
N ARG A 165 -1.66 -14.23 17.07
CA ARG A 165 -2.82 -13.94 16.21
C ARG A 165 -2.54 -12.73 15.34
N MET A 166 -2.98 -12.79 14.09
CA MET A 166 -2.95 -11.61 13.23
C MET A 166 -4.15 -10.71 13.55
N VAL A 167 -3.87 -9.46 13.87
CA VAL A 167 -4.87 -8.42 14.10
C VAL A 167 -4.81 -7.44 12.93
N TYR A 168 -5.98 -7.12 12.40
CA TYR A 168 -6.15 -6.13 11.34
C TYR A 168 -6.90 -4.93 11.89
N GLY A 169 -6.53 -3.73 11.45
CA GLY A 169 -7.23 -2.52 11.85
C GLY A 169 -7.14 -1.42 10.83
N VAL A 170 -8.14 -0.54 10.87
CA VAL A 170 -8.24 0.64 10.01
C VAL A 170 -8.49 1.85 10.91
N VAL A 171 -7.66 2.88 10.72
CA VAL A 171 -7.74 4.17 11.38
C VAL A 171 -7.92 5.22 10.30
N LEU A 172 -8.92 6.09 10.43
CA LEU A 172 -9.28 7.10 9.44
C LEU A 172 -9.35 8.50 10.07
N GLY A 173 -9.17 9.54 9.27
CA GLY A 173 -9.53 10.91 9.66
C GLY A 173 -8.65 11.56 10.72
N GLN A 174 -7.44 11.05 10.96
CA GLN A 174 -6.63 11.54 12.08
C GLN A 174 -5.94 12.86 11.77
N PRO A 175 -6.02 13.87 12.65
CA PRO A 175 -5.37 15.15 12.42
C PRO A 175 -3.84 15.01 12.44
N GLY A 176 -3.16 15.95 11.77
CA GLY A 176 -1.71 16.05 11.73
C GLY A 176 -1.12 15.99 10.32
N PRO A 177 0.19 16.17 10.20
CA PRO A 177 0.87 16.26 8.91
C PRO A 177 0.97 14.91 8.19
N PRO A 178 1.26 14.89 6.88
CA PRO A 178 1.58 13.66 6.15
C PRO A 178 2.77 12.90 6.77
N PRO A 179 2.92 11.60 6.48
CA PRO A 179 2.12 10.81 5.55
C PRO A 179 0.88 10.15 6.16
N ALA A 180 0.64 10.30 7.48
CA ALA A 180 -0.48 9.63 8.14
C ALA A 180 -1.02 10.35 9.40
N GLY A 181 -0.61 11.58 9.69
CA GLY A 181 -1.05 12.30 10.90
C GLY A 181 -0.84 11.50 12.18
N ARG A 182 -1.79 11.63 13.13
CA ARG A 182 -1.84 10.86 14.38
C ARG A 182 -2.32 9.41 14.23
N SER A 183 -2.53 8.90 13.02
CA SER A 183 -3.04 7.54 12.82
C SER A 183 -2.07 6.45 13.29
N PHE A 184 -0.76 6.71 13.30
CA PHE A 184 0.22 5.80 13.87
C PHE A 184 0.00 5.60 15.38
N ASP A 185 -0.20 6.69 16.13
CA ASP A 185 -0.40 6.62 17.58
C ASP A 185 -1.70 5.89 17.94
N VAL A 186 -2.75 6.14 17.16
CA VAL A 186 -4.02 5.44 17.31
C VAL A 186 -3.88 3.95 16.99
N ALA A 187 -3.18 3.60 15.90
CA ALA A 187 -2.93 2.21 15.54
C ALA A 187 -2.18 1.47 16.65
N LEU A 188 -1.14 2.08 17.23
CA LEU A 188 -0.42 1.49 18.37
C LEU A 188 -1.33 1.26 19.58
N ARG A 189 -2.21 2.23 19.91
CA ARG A 189 -3.19 2.05 20.99
C ARG A 189 -4.14 0.89 20.73
N LEU A 190 -4.62 0.74 19.49
CA LEU A 190 -5.50 -0.38 19.11
C LEU A 190 -4.77 -1.73 19.21
N ILE A 191 -3.52 -1.81 18.76
CA ILE A 191 -2.69 -3.03 18.87
C ILE A 191 -2.47 -3.40 20.34
N ASN A 192 -2.20 -2.42 21.21
CA ASN A 192 -2.02 -2.63 22.65
C ASN A 192 -3.33 -3.00 23.36
N GLY A 193 -4.46 -2.46 22.91
CA GLY A 193 -5.78 -2.89 23.35
C GLY A 193 -6.05 -4.36 22.99
N ALA A 194 -5.78 -4.74 21.74
CA ALA A 194 -5.94 -6.12 21.28
C ALA A 194 -5.02 -7.11 22.03
N ARG A 195 -3.76 -6.72 22.29
CA ARG A 195 -2.84 -7.47 23.17
C ARG A 195 -3.43 -7.72 24.55
N SER A 196 -4.02 -6.69 25.15
CA SER A 196 -4.63 -6.78 26.47
C SER A 196 -5.89 -7.63 26.49
N ALA A 197 -6.67 -7.63 25.40
CA ALA A 197 -7.88 -8.45 25.27
C ALA A 197 -7.57 -9.94 25.00
N LEU A 198 -6.38 -10.25 24.48
CA LEU A 198 -5.89 -11.61 24.28
C LEU A 198 -5.20 -12.20 25.53
N ARG A 199 -5.32 -11.52 26.68
CA ARG A 199 -4.87 -11.98 27.99
C ARG A 199 -5.72 -13.10 28.53
#